data_AF-A0A919PWD8-F1
#
_entry.id   AF-A0A919PWD8-F1
#
_cell.length_a   1.000
_cell.length_b   1.000
_cell.length_c   1.000
_cell.angle_alpha   90.00
_cell.angle_beta   90.00
_cell.angle_gamma   90.00
#
_symmetry.space_group_name_H-M   'P 1'
#
loop_
_entity.id
_entity.type
_entity.pdbx_description
1 polymer ?
#
loop_
_entity_poly.entity_id
_entity_poly.type
_entity_poly.pdbx_seq_one_letter_code
_entity_poly.pdbx_strand_id
1 'polypeptide(L)'
;MRYDPNDPYAVHVLFHAESAGGEPVSWSFARELLFTGLDEPAGIGDVRVWPWNGPRGDFVALALSSPDGNALFEVPRSVLVRFLRRTYSVVPRGHETDHLDVDNAVNRLLAGR
;
A
#
# COMPACT_ATOMS: atom_id res chain seq x y z
N MET A 1 -2.11 -6.69 5.95
CA MET A 1 -1.88 -5.25 5.74
C MET A 1 -1.47 -4.63 7.06
N ARG A 2 -0.41 -3.83 7.07
CA ARG A 2 0.14 -3.13 8.24
C ARG A 2 0.33 -1.66 7.90
N TYR A 3 0.06 -0.80 8.88
CA TYR A 3 0.31 0.62 8.82
C TYR A 3 1.24 1.01 9.97
N ASP A 4 2.19 1.90 9.71
CA ASP A 4 3.14 2.41 10.68
C ASP A 4 3.02 3.94 10.72
N PRO A 5 2.66 4.57 11.85
CA PRO A 5 2.56 6.03 11.92
C PRO A 5 3.88 6.75 11.66
N ASN A 6 5.03 6.08 11.83
CA ASN A 6 6.35 6.64 11.53
C ASN A 6 6.72 6.52 10.03
N ASP A 7 5.92 5.78 9.25
CA ASP A 7 5.95 5.79 7.78
C ASP A 7 4.53 6.12 7.26
N PRO A 8 4.07 7.36 7.49
CA PRO A 8 2.64 7.69 7.45
C PRO A 8 2.05 7.65 6.04
N TYR A 9 2.90 7.69 5.01
CA TYR A 9 2.49 7.60 3.61
C TYR A 9 2.39 6.16 3.10
N ALA A 10 2.97 5.18 3.80
CA ALA A 10 3.05 3.80 3.31
C ALA A 10 2.05 2.87 3.99
N VAL A 11 1.57 1.90 3.22
CA VAL A 11 0.87 0.71 3.71
C VAL A 11 1.65 -0.51 3.27
N HIS A 12 2.05 -1.34 4.23
CA HIS A 12 2.79 -2.57 3.93
C HIS A 12 1.84 -3.76 3.81
N VAL A 13 2.04 -4.56 2.78
CA VAL A 13 1.28 -5.76 2.50
C VAL A 13 2.27 -6.91 2.39
N LEU A 14 2.07 -7.93 3.22
CA LEU A 14 2.86 -9.16 3.19
C LEU A 14 2.20 -10.13 2.23
N PHE A 15 2.97 -10.58 1.25
CA PHE A 15 2.54 -11.50 0.20
C PHE A 15 3.27 -12.82 0.34
N HIS A 16 2.53 -13.92 0.33
CA HIS A 16 3.11 -15.25 0.21
C HIS A 16 2.96 -15.66 -1.24
N ALA A 17 3.93 -15.29 -2.08
CA ALA A 17 3.94 -15.70 -3.48
C ALA A 17 4.44 -17.15 -3.57
N GLU A 18 3.66 -18.05 -4.16
CA GLU A 18 4.08 -19.43 -4.40
C GLU A 18 5.35 -19.50 -5.28
N SER A 19 5.57 -18.46 -6.11
CA SER A 19 6.73 -18.31 -6.99
C SER A 19 8.02 -17.86 -6.29
N ALA A 20 7.94 -17.37 -5.04
CA ALA A 20 9.08 -16.78 -4.31
C ALA A 20 9.74 -17.75 -3.30
N GLY A 21 9.81 -19.05 -3.65
CA GLY A 21 10.49 -20.05 -2.81
C GLY A 21 9.90 -20.24 -1.40
N GLY A 22 8.69 -19.73 -1.15
CA GLY A 22 8.01 -19.81 0.14
C GLY A 22 8.29 -18.67 1.12
N GLU A 23 9.19 -17.72 0.81
CA GLU A 23 9.41 -16.56 1.67
C GLU A 23 8.39 -15.45 1.38
N PRO A 24 7.77 -14.87 2.42
CA PRO A 24 6.83 -13.77 2.23
C PRO A 24 7.57 -12.51 1.76
N VAL A 25 7.10 -11.93 0.67
CA VAL A 25 7.60 -10.65 0.15
C VAL A 25 6.73 -9.52 0.71
N SER A 26 7.35 -8.52 1.32
CA SER A 26 6.66 -7.32 1.80
C SER A 26 6.68 -6.25 0.72
N TRP A 27 5.52 -5.77 0.25
CA TRP A 27 5.47 -4.57 -0.59
C TRP A 27 4.82 -3.41 0.12
N SER A 28 5.21 -2.21 -0.31
CA SER A 28 4.71 -0.94 0.20
C SER A 28 3.88 -0.26 -0.89
N PHE A 29 2.67 0.13 -0.54
CA PHE A 29 1.78 0.93 -1.38
C PHE A 29 1.65 2.31 -0.77
N ALA A 30 1.52 3.35 -1.60
CA ALA A 30 1.10 4.65 -1.11
C ALA A 30 -0.32 4.54 -0.53
N ARG A 31 -0.50 5.00 0.70
CA ARG A 31 -1.79 5.01 1.41
C ARG A 31 -2.86 5.75 0.60
N GLU A 32 -2.48 6.88 0.03
CA GLU A 32 -3.33 7.69 -0.85
C GLU A 32 -3.73 6.94 -2.13
N LEU A 33 -2.81 6.16 -2.71
CA LEU A 33 -3.09 5.38 -3.91
C LEU A 33 -4.15 4.30 -3.64
N LEU A 34 -4.10 3.67 -2.47
CA LEU A 34 -5.13 2.73 -2.03
C LEU A 34 -6.48 3.41 -1.80
N PHE A 35 -6.48 4.65 -1.30
CA PHE A 35 -7.69 5.43 -1.08
C PHE A 35 -8.36 5.80 -2.41
N THR A 36 -7.62 6.39 -3.36
CA THR A 36 -8.14 6.71 -4.70
C THR A 36 -8.63 5.45 -5.42
N GLY A 37 -7.84 4.37 -5.31
CA GLY A 37 -8.15 3.06 -5.87
C GLY A 37 -9.42 2.39 -5.34
N LEU A 38 -10.03 2.92 -4.27
CA LEU A 38 -11.37 2.52 -3.87
C LEU A 38 -12.38 2.92 -4.94
N ASP A 39 -12.33 4.14 -5.47
CA ASP A 39 -13.44 4.68 -6.26
C ASP A 39 -13.12 4.76 -7.76
N GLU A 40 -11.85 4.85 -8.13
CA GLU A 40 -11.42 4.92 -9.52
C GLU A 40 -10.08 4.21 -9.77
N PRO A 41 -9.80 3.80 -11.01
CA PRO A 41 -8.48 3.28 -11.37
C PRO A 41 -7.38 4.34 -11.15
N ALA A 42 -6.34 3.98 -10.42
CA ALA A 42 -5.20 4.82 -10.10
C ALA A 42 -3.88 4.04 -10.21
N GLY A 43 -2.75 4.75 -10.34
CA GLY A 43 -1.44 4.11 -10.40
C GLY A 43 -0.27 5.08 -10.35
N ILE A 44 0.86 4.60 -9.87
CA ILE A 44 2.15 5.31 -9.85
C ILE A 44 3.25 4.29 -10.13
N GLY A 45 4.05 4.54 -11.17
CA GLY A 45 5.09 3.62 -11.62
C GLY A 45 4.53 2.23 -11.91
N ASP A 46 5.09 1.24 -11.22
CA ASP A 46 4.78 -0.17 -11.39
C ASP A 46 3.49 -0.61 -10.69
N VAL A 47 2.89 0.27 -9.88
CA VAL A 47 1.70 -0.04 -9.06
C VAL A 47 0.43 0.45 -9.74
N ARG A 48 -0.59 -0.41 -9.77
CA ARG A 48 -1.95 -0.10 -10.23
C ARG A 48 -2.99 -0.56 -9.21
N VAL A 49 -4.02 0.25 -8.98
CA VAL A 49 -5.12 -0.04 -8.05
C VAL A 49 -6.43 0.35 -8.70
N TRP A 50 -7.46 -0.49 -8.65
CA TRP A 50 -8.76 -0.15 -9.22
C TRP A 50 -9.93 -0.89 -8.55
N PRO A 51 -11.13 -0.30 -8.51
CA PRO A 51 -12.32 -1.03 -8.08
C PRO A 51 -12.65 -2.14 -9.08
N TRP A 52 -13.09 -3.27 -8.55
CA TRP A 52 -13.46 -4.44 -9.32
C TRP A 52 -14.70 -5.08 -8.72
N ASN A 53 -15.77 -5.19 -9.51
CA ASN A 53 -17.00 -5.86 -9.10
C ASN A 53 -17.02 -7.25 -9.76
N GLY A 54 -17.00 -8.28 -8.93
CA GLY A 54 -17.01 -9.67 -9.38
C GLY A 54 -18.21 -10.45 -8.86
N PRO A 55 -18.37 -11.72 -9.27
CA PRO A 55 -19.45 -12.59 -8.79
C PRO A 55 -19.45 -12.80 -7.26
N ARG A 56 -18.31 -12.52 -6.60
CA ARG A 56 -18.11 -12.66 -5.16
C ARG A 56 -18.36 -11.36 -4.38
N GLY A 57 -18.74 -10.27 -5.06
CA GLY A 57 -19.00 -8.95 -4.47
C GLY A 57 -18.02 -7.86 -4.94
N ASP A 58 -17.91 -6.80 -4.14
CA ASP A 58 -17.08 -5.63 -4.42
C ASP A 58 -15.65 -5.83 -3.89
N PHE A 59 -14.68 -5.69 -4.78
CA PHE A 59 -13.26 -5.81 -4.50
C PHE A 59 -12.51 -4.57 -4.98
N VAL A 60 -11.27 -4.46 -4.51
CA VAL A 60 -10.25 -3.61 -5.10
C VAL A 60 -9.11 -4.50 -5.56
N ALA A 61 -8.77 -4.37 -6.83
CA ALA A 61 -7.64 -5.03 -7.44
C ALA A 61 -6.37 -4.21 -7.24
N LEU A 62 -5.28 -4.88 -6.90
CA LEU A 62 -3.95 -4.32 -6.67
C LEU A 62 -2.98 -5.07 -7.57
N ALA A 63 -2.37 -4.39 -8.53
CA ALA A 63 -1.33 -4.98 -9.36
C ALA A 63 0.00 -4.27 -9.18
N LEU A 64 1.07 -5.06 -9.26
CA LEU A 64 2.43 -4.58 -9.42
C LEU A 64 3.07 -5.31 -10.60
N SER A 65 3.79 -4.56 -11.42
CA SER A 65 4.57 -5.09 -12.53
C SER A 65 6.01 -4.61 -12.42
N SER A 66 6.93 -5.48 -12.03
CA SER A 66 8.37 -5.20 -12.03
C SER A 66 9.10 -6.11 -13.04
N PRO A 67 10.37 -5.80 -13.38
CA PRO A 67 11.19 -6.70 -14.21
C PRO A 67 11.30 -8.11 -13.64
N ASP A 68 11.25 -8.24 -12.32
CA ASP A 68 11.38 -9.50 -11.60
C ASP A 68 10.05 -10.27 -11.47
N GLY A 69 8.92 -9.68 -11.88
CA GLY A 69 7.63 -10.37 -11.93
C GLY A 69 6.40 -9.47 -11.90
N ASN A 70 5.24 -10.10 -12.10
CA ASN A 70 3.93 -9.46 -11.98
C ASN A 70 3.13 -10.10 -10.84
N ALA A 71 2.36 -9.31 -10.12
CA ALA A 71 1.35 -9.84 -9.22
C ALA A 71 0.03 -9.08 -9.34
N LEU A 72 -1.06 -9.80 -9.09
CA LEU A 72 -2.42 -9.26 -9.05
C LEU A 72 -3.12 -9.83 -7.82
N PHE A 73 -3.72 -8.93 -7.03
CA PHE A 73 -4.45 -9.29 -5.81
C PHE A 73 -5.82 -8.65 -5.80
N GLU A 74 -6.77 -9.35 -5.21
CA GLU A 74 -8.10 -8.82 -4.93
C GLU A 74 -8.31 -8.74 -3.42
N VAL A 75 -8.68 -7.56 -2.93
CA VAL A 75 -9.03 -7.34 -1.53
C VAL A 75 -10.50 -6.95 -1.46
N PRO A 76 -11.32 -7.57 -0.60
CA PRO A 76 -12.70 -7.13 -0.42
C PRO A 76 -12.74 -5.64 -0.08
N ARG A 77 -13.55 -4.87 -0.83
CA ARG A 77 -13.62 -3.41 -0.69
C ARG A 77 -13.87 -3.00 0.76
N SER A 78 -14.77 -3.70 1.45
CA SER A 78 -15.12 -3.44 2.85
C SER A 78 -13.95 -3.59 3.82
N VAL A 79 -13.04 -4.53 3.55
CA VAL A 79 -11.84 -4.76 4.35
C VAL A 79 -10.84 -3.62 4.14
N LEU A 80 -10.60 -3.21 2.89
CA LEU A 80 -9.71 -2.11 2.58
C LEU A 80 -10.22 -0.78 3.15
N VAL A 81 -11.53 -0.50 3.01
CA VAL A 81 -12.18 0.70 3.60
C VAL A 81 -12.01 0.72 5.11
N ARG A 82 -12.27 -0.40 5.80
CA ARG A 82 -12.11 -0.48 7.26
C ARG A 82 -10.67 -0.25 7.69
N PHE A 83 -9.72 -0.80 6.94
CA PHE A 83 -8.30 -0.61 7.20
C PHE A 83 -7.89 0.86 7.03
N LEU A 84 -8.19 1.48 5.89
CA LEU A 84 -7.85 2.89 5.62
C LEU A 84 -8.52 3.86 6.61
N ARG A 85 -9.75 3.59 7.05
CA ARG A 85 -10.37 4.40 8.12
C ARG A 85 -9.56 4.39 9.40
N ARG A 86 -8.97 3.24 9.78
CA ARG A 86 -8.12 3.13 10.97
C ARG A 86 -6.80 3.89 10.77
N THR A 87 -6.18 3.80 9.60
CA THR A 87 -4.92 4.52 9.34
C THR A 87 -5.12 6.04 9.39
N TYR A 88 -6.19 6.55 8.76
CA TYR A 88 -6.52 7.98 8.78
C TYR A 88 -7.02 8.48 10.14
N SER A 89 -7.53 7.60 11.01
CA SER A 89 -7.80 7.99 12.41
C SER A 89 -6.53 8.17 13.25
N VAL A 90 -5.42 7.53 12.86
CA VAL A 90 -4.14 7.63 13.57
C VAL A 90 -3.31 8.79 13.02
N VAL A 91 -3.23 8.92 11.70
CA VAL A 91 -2.61 10.07 11.02
C VAL A 91 -3.57 10.57 9.95
N PRO A 92 -4.31 11.68 10.20
CA PRO A 92 -5.21 12.26 9.23
C PRO A 92 -4.52 12.63 7.92
N ARG A 93 -5.31 12.70 6.83
CA ARG A 93 -4.81 13.21 5.55
C ARG A 93 -4.33 14.65 5.71
N GLY A 94 -3.20 14.97 5.09
CA GLY A 94 -2.58 16.29 5.16
C GLY A 94 -1.75 16.55 6.43
N HIS A 95 -1.74 15.62 7.39
CA HIS A 95 -0.97 15.72 8.64
C HIS A 95 0.20 14.73 8.67
N GLU A 96 0.49 14.05 7.56
CA GLU A 96 1.55 13.03 7.51
C GLU A 96 2.93 13.62 7.83
N THR A 97 3.20 14.86 7.43
CA THR A 97 4.49 15.52 7.69
C THR A 97 4.74 15.74 9.18
N ASP A 98 3.70 15.90 9.99
CA ASP A 98 3.82 16.06 11.45
C ASP A 98 4.35 14.79 12.13
N HIS A 99 4.23 13.65 11.45
CA HIS A 99 4.64 12.33 11.94
C HIS A 99 5.94 11.82 11.30
N LEU A 100 6.54 12.60 10.39
CA LEU A 100 7.75 12.25 9.69
C LEU A 100 8.96 12.98 10.28
N ASP A 101 9.89 12.20 10.86
CA ASP A 101 11.22 12.70 11.21
C ASP A 101 12.08 12.75 9.94
N VAL A 102 11.88 13.81 9.15
CA VAL A 102 12.55 14.02 7.85
C VAL A 102 14.06 14.07 8.03
N ASP A 103 14.55 14.71 9.09
CA ASP A 103 15.98 14.85 9.34
C ASP A 103 16.63 13.48 9.60
N ASN A 104 15.99 12.63 10.39
CA ASN A 104 16.45 11.25 10.60
C ASN A 104 16.38 10.42 9.32
N ALA A 105 15.30 10.55 8.53
CA ALA A 105 15.20 9.86 7.25
C ALA A 105 16.33 10.25 6.28
N VAL A 106 16.65 11.54 6.18
CA VAL A 106 17.77 12.04 5.37
C VAL A 106 19.11 11.53 5.91
N ASN A 107 19.33 11.60 7.22
CA ASN A 107 20.54 11.10 7.84
C ASN A 107 20.74 9.59 7.60
N ARG A 108 19.68 8.78 7.61
CA ARG A 108 19.76 7.36 7.28
C ARG A 108 20.14 7.10 5.82
N LEU A 109 19.64 7.91 4.89
CA LEU A 109 20.00 7.81 3.48
C LEU A 109 21.47 8.21 3.24
N LEU A 110 21.95 9.23 3.96
CA LEU A 110 23.34 9.71 3.85
C LEU A 110 24.35 8.82 4.60
N ALA A 111 23.93 8.19 5.70
CA ALA A 111 24.75 7.25 6.48
C ALA A 111 24.85 5.86 5.83
N GLY A 112 23.98 5.54 4.87
CA GLY A 112 24.03 4.33 4.07
C GLY A 112 24.94 4.47 2.85
N ARG A 113 26.23 4.73 3.07
CA ARG A 113 27.28 4.64 2.05
C ARG A 113 28.45 3.79 2.50
#